data_AF-A3WV11-F1
#
_entry.id   AF-A3WV11-F1
#
_cell.length_a   1.000
_cell.length_b   1.000
_cell.length_c   1.000
_cell.angle_alpha   90.00
_cell.angle_beta   90.00
_cell.angle_gamma   90.00
#
_symmetry.space_group_name_H-M   'P 1'
#
loop_
_entity.id
_entity.type
_entity.pdbx_description
1 polymer ?
#
loop_
_entity_poly.entity_id
_entity_poly.type
_entity_poly.pdbx_seq_one_letter_code
_entity_poly.pdbx_strand_id
1 'polypeptide(L)'
;MERQSRNGSREEDVSQFSSEFTRMLSAALDDAALQIQSDSSTKAFMAEQILKAAAKGVYRRKDLTDIAVRAARMEALVVSSETFKPK
;
A
#
# COMPACT_ATOMS: atom_id res chain seq x y z
N MET A 1 -2.48 -25.50 47.51
CA MET A 1 -3.11 -24.36 46.79
C MET A 1 -2.01 -23.66 46.02
N GLU A 2 -1.80 -24.10 44.78
CA GLU A 2 -0.68 -23.68 43.96
C GLU A 2 -1.04 -22.48 43.09
N ARG A 3 0.00 -21.70 42.81
CA ARG A 3 -0.02 -20.32 42.33
C ARG A 3 -0.56 -20.22 40.91
N GLN A 4 -1.31 -19.14 40.70
CA GLN A 4 -1.84 -18.64 39.44
C GLN A 4 -0.78 -18.68 38.33
N SER A 5 -1.10 -19.39 37.25
CA SER A 5 -0.32 -19.44 36.03
C SER A 5 -1.01 -18.65 34.92
N ARG A 6 -0.32 -17.57 34.51
CA ARG A 6 0.02 -17.18 33.14
C ARG A 6 -1.07 -16.95 32.06
N ASN A 7 -0.92 -15.75 31.48
CA ASN A 7 -0.82 -15.41 30.05
C ASN A 7 -2.07 -15.17 29.19
N GLY A 8 -1.93 -14.14 28.34
CA GLY A 8 -2.68 -13.91 27.09
C GLY A 8 -3.87 -12.98 27.28
N SER A 9 -4.05 -11.86 26.60
CA SER A 9 -3.47 -11.41 25.34
C SER A 9 -3.60 -9.89 25.30
N ARG A 10 -2.48 -9.18 25.16
CA ARG A 10 -2.49 -7.73 24.92
C ARG A 10 -2.08 -7.51 23.46
N GLU A 11 -2.93 -8.00 22.57
CA GLU A 11 -2.79 -7.91 21.12
C GLU A 11 -4.05 -7.23 20.55
N GLU A 12 -4.48 -6.14 21.17
CA GLU A 12 -5.56 -5.29 20.66
C GLU A 12 -4.99 -3.91 20.35
N ASP A 13 -4.10 -3.82 19.36
CA ASP A 13 -3.86 -2.57 18.61
C ASP A 13 -3.14 -2.84 17.26
N VAL A 14 -3.58 -3.85 16.52
CA VAL A 14 -3.19 -4.03 15.10
C VAL A 14 -4.44 -4.00 14.23
N SER A 15 -5.35 -3.08 14.53
CA SER A 15 -6.48 -2.76 13.66
C SER A 15 -6.81 -1.27 13.80
N GLN A 16 -5.81 -0.42 13.53
CA GLN A 16 -6.02 1.02 13.35
C GLN A 16 -6.96 1.32 12.17
N PHE A 17 -7.17 0.33 11.29
CA PHE A 17 -8.05 0.43 10.13
C PHE A 17 -9.21 -0.56 10.23
N SER A 18 -10.42 -0.10 9.87
CA SER A 18 -11.56 -0.99 9.77
C SER A 18 -11.32 -2.05 8.68
N SER A 19 -11.90 -3.24 8.86
CA SER A 19 -11.83 -4.31 7.86
C SER A 19 -12.36 -3.87 6.50
N GLU A 20 -13.38 -3.01 6.47
CA GLU A 20 -13.90 -2.37 5.27
C GLU A 20 -12.86 -1.47 4.59
N PHE A 21 -12.15 -0.67 5.39
CA PHE A 21 -11.10 0.21 4.88
C PHE A 21 -9.95 -0.58 4.26
N THR A 22 -9.47 -1.62 4.95
CA THR A 22 -8.43 -2.51 4.43
C THR A 22 -8.85 -3.16 3.12
N ARG A 23 -10.10 -3.66 3.02
CA ARG A 23 -10.64 -4.22 1.77
C ARG A 23 -10.68 -3.19 0.64
N MET A 24 -11.03 -1.95 0.94
CA MET A 24 -11.03 -0.88 -0.04
C MET A 24 -9.62 -0.54 -0.52
N LEU A 25 -8.63 -0.51 0.37
CA LEU A 25 -7.23 -0.28 -0.02
C LEU A 25 -6.70 -1.40 -0.91
N SER A 26 -6.99 -2.66 -0.56
CA SER A 26 -6.64 -3.82 -1.39
C SER A 26 -7.25 -3.71 -2.78
N ALA A 27 -8.54 -3.40 -2.87
CA ALA A 27 -9.21 -3.22 -4.17
C ALA A 27 -8.60 -2.08 -4.99
N ALA A 28 -8.25 -0.95 -4.36
CA ALA A 28 -7.61 0.16 -5.05
C ALA A 28 -6.22 -0.22 -5.61
N LEU A 29 -5.46 -1.01 -4.86
CA LEU A 29 -4.16 -1.52 -5.26
C LEU A 29 -4.27 -2.53 -6.41
N ASP A 30 -5.21 -3.47 -6.33
CA ASP A 30 -5.44 -4.48 -7.36
C ASP A 30 -5.88 -3.82 -8.68
N ASP A 31 -6.81 -2.87 -8.62
CA ASP A 31 -7.26 -2.09 -9.79
C ASP A 31 -6.09 -1.33 -10.43
N ALA A 32 -5.25 -0.72 -9.61
CA ALA A 32 -4.10 0.03 -10.09
C ALA A 32 -3.05 -0.91 -10.72
N ALA A 33 -2.78 -2.06 -10.09
CA ALA A 33 -1.83 -3.04 -10.58
C ALA A 33 -2.25 -3.67 -11.91
N LEU A 34 -3.55 -3.92 -12.10
CA LEU A 34 -4.11 -4.40 -13.37
C LEU A 34 -3.93 -3.38 -14.49
N GLN A 35 -4.10 -2.09 -14.19
CA GLN A 35 -4.01 -1.02 -15.19
C GLN A 35 -2.62 -0.85 -15.80
N ILE A 36 -1.56 -1.09 -15.04
CA ILE A 36 -0.18 -0.88 -15.48
C ILE A 36 0.65 -2.16 -15.55
N GLN A 37 0.01 -3.33 -15.36
CA GLN A 37 0.67 -4.65 -15.39
C GLN A 37 1.94 -4.70 -14.51
N SER A 38 1.80 -4.28 -13.26
CA SER A 38 2.92 -4.08 -12.33
C SER A 38 3.57 -5.37 -11.84
N ASP A 39 4.89 -5.32 -11.70
CA ASP A 39 5.66 -6.28 -10.93
C ASP A 39 5.46 -6.12 -9.41
N SER A 40 6.00 -7.07 -8.63
CA SER A 40 5.84 -7.11 -7.17
C SER A 40 6.43 -5.87 -6.48
N SER A 41 7.58 -5.36 -6.94
CA SER A 41 8.22 -4.15 -6.42
C SER A 41 7.38 -2.90 -6.63
N THR A 42 6.82 -2.75 -7.84
CA THR A 42 5.96 -1.62 -8.19
C THR A 42 4.66 -1.67 -7.39
N LYS A 43 4.08 -2.86 -7.17
CA LYS A 43 2.92 -3.04 -6.27
C LYS A 43 3.21 -2.59 -4.84
N ALA A 44 4.36 -2.97 -4.29
CA ALA A 44 4.74 -2.55 -2.93
C ALA A 44 4.87 -1.02 -2.83
N PHE A 45 5.49 -0.38 -3.83
CA PHE A 45 5.58 1.07 -3.91
C PHE A 45 4.20 1.74 -4.01
N MET A 46 3.31 1.21 -4.85
CA MET A 46 1.94 1.69 -4.99
C MET A 46 1.16 1.60 -3.68
N ALA A 47 1.27 0.48 -2.96
CA ALA A 47 0.65 0.29 -1.66
C ALA A 47 1.13 1.36 -0.65
N GLU A 48 2.42 1.67 -0.65
CA GLU A 48 2.99 2.73 0.18
C GLU A 48 2.36 4.10 -0.13
N GLN A 49 2.18 4.43 -1.42
CA GLN A 49 1.57 5.71 -1.81
C GLN A 49 0.09 5.79 -1.43
N ILE A 50 -0.64 4.67 -1.56
CA ILE A 50 -2.02 4.54 -1.09
C ILE A 50 -2.11 4.79 0.42
N LEU A 51 -1.23 4.17 1.21
CA LEU A 51 -1.19 4.35 2.67
C LEU A 51 -0.83 5.79 3.06
N LYS A 52 0.15 6.41 2.36
CA LYS A 52 0.51 7.83 2.56
C LYS A 52 -0.65 8.77 2.25
N ALA A 53 -1.43 8.49 1.22
CA ALA A 53 -2.60 9.27 0.85
C ALA A 53 -3.74 9.09 1.88
N ALA A 54 -3.97 7.86 2.32
CA ALA A 54 -4.92 7.54 3.39
C ALA A 54 -4.59 8.27 4.70
N ALA A 55 -3.32 8.32 5.09
CA ALA A 55 -2.85 9.07 6.26
C ALA A 55 -3.11 10.59 6.16
N LYS A 56 -3.29 11.12 4.94
CA LYS A 56 -3.63 12.53 4.67
C LYS A 56 -5.14 12.79 4.53
N GLY A 57 -5.98 11.78 4.74
CA GLY A 57 -7.44 11.92 4.67
C GLY A 57 -8.05 11.58 3.30
N VAL A 58 -7.30 10.98 2.38
CA VAL A 58 -7.84 10.52 1.08
C VAL A 58 -8.38 9.11 1.23
N TYR A 59 -9.70 8.97 1.13
CA TYR A 59 -10.38 7.68 1.36
C TYR A 59 -11.22 7.20 0.18
N ARG A 60 -11.31 7.95 -0.92
CA ARG A 60 -12.04 7.50 -2.10
C ARG A 60 -11.19 6.53 -2.90
N ARG A 61 -11.73 5.34 -3.20
CA ARG A 61 -11.06 4.30 -3.99
C ARG A 61 -10.44 4.85 -5.28
N LYS A 62 -11.23 5.59 -6.07
CA LYS A 62 -10.77 6.18 -7.34
C LYS A 62 -9.53 7.07 -7.15
N ASP A 63 -9.55 7.92 -6.13
CA ASP A 63 -8.42 8.84 -5.87
C ASP A 63 -7.17 8.06 -5.46
N LEU A 64 -7.32 7.01 -4.63
CA LEU A 64 -6.23 6.12 -4.22
C LEU A 64 -5.63 5.35 -5.41
N THR A 65 -6.47 4.80 -6.29
CA THR A 65 -6.06 4.14 -7.53
C THR A 65 -5.31 5.11 -8.45
N ASP A 66 -5.84 6.31 -8.66
CA ASP A 66 -5.20 7.30 -9.53
C ASP A 66 -3.85 7.78 -8.97
N ILE A 67 -3.71 7.89 -7.64
CA ILE A 67 -2.44 8.20 -6.98
C ILE A 67 -1.43 7.08 -7.20
N ALA A 68 -1.84 5.83 -6.98
CA ALA A 68 -1.00 4.66 -7.17
C ALA A 68 -0.48 4.55 -8.62
N VAL A 69 -1.38 4.68 -9.60
CA VAL A 69 -1.04 4.62 -11.03
C VAL A 69 -0.09 5.76 -11.42
N ARG A 70 -0.34 6.99 -10.96
CA ARG A 70 0.54 8.13 -11.26
C ARG A 70 1.92 7.95 -10.66
N ALA A 71 2.00 7.52 -9.41
CA ALA A 71 3.28 7.29 -8.76
C ALA A 71 4.08 6.19 -9.46
N ALA A 72 3.46 5.06 -9.79
CA ALA A 72 4.13 3.98 -10.50
C ALA A 72 4.61 4.38 -11.90
N ARG A 73 3.85 5.21 -12.62
CA ARG A 73 4.30 5.77 -13.92
C ARG A 73 5.50 6.70 -13.77
N MET A 74 5.53 7.52 -12.72
CA MET A 74 6.68 8.38 -12.44
C MET A 74 7.93 7.55 -12.08
N GLU A 75 7.76 6.50 -11.27
CA GLU A 75 8.83 5.59 -10.91
C GLU A 75 9.43 4.91 -12.16
N ALA A 76 8.58 4.41 -13.06
CA ALA A 76 9.02 3.82 -14.32
C ALA A 76 9.80 4.79 -15.22
N LEU A 77 9.43 6.08 -15.23
CA LEU A 77 10.16 7.11 -15.96
C LEU A 77 11.55 7.37 -15.35
N VAL A 78 11.65 7.44 -14.03
CA VAL A 78 12.93 7.66 -13.32
C VAL A 78 13.90 6.49 -13.59
N VAL A 79 13.43 5.25 -13.49
CA VAL A 79 14.23 4.05 -13.77
C VAL A 79 14.67 4.00 -15.24
N SER A 80 13.83 4.47 -16.16
CA SER A 80 14.17 4.54 -17.60
C SER A 80 15.28 5.57 -17.88
N SER A 81 15.38 6.64 -17.11
CA SER A 81 16.43 7.66 -17.24
C SER A 81 17.77 7.26 -16.59
N GLU A 82 17.79 6.31 -15.64
CA GLU A 82 19.02 5.91 -14.95
C GLU A 82 19.87 4.88 -15.72
N THR A 83 19.36 4.36 -16.84
CA THR A 83 20.06 3.35 -17.67
C THR A 83 20.93 3.92 -18.79
N PHE A 84 20.94 5.24 -19.02
CA PHE A 84 21.83 5.85 -19.99
C PHE A 84 23.13 6.33 -19.35
N LYS A 85 24.09 5.42 -19.15
CA LYS A 85 25.51 5.81 -19.04
C LYS A 85 26.07 5.97 -20.46
N PRO A 86 26.33 7.20 -20.95
CA PRO A 86 27.11 7.35 -22.18
C PRO A 86 28.52 6.82 -21.93
N LYS A 87 28.99 5.98 -22.86
CA LYS A 87 30.34 5.45 -22.90
C LYS A 87 31.34 6.53 -23.31
#